data_AF-A0A838FQL9-F1
#
_entry.id   AF-A0A838FQL9-F1
#
_cell.length_a   1.000
_cell.length_b   1.000
_cell.length_c   1.000
_cell.angle_alpha   90.00
_cell.angle_beta   90.00
_cell.angle_gamma   90.00
#
_symmetry.space_group_name_H-M   'P 1'
#
loop_
_entity.id
_entity.type
_entity.pdbx_description
1 polymer ?
#
loop_
_entity_poly.entity_id
_entity_poly.type
_entity_poly.pdbx_seq_one_letter_code
_entity_poly.pdbx_strand_id
1 'polypeptide(L)' 'MRFAIFSDLHANLEATEAVLADAHEKDCTHFVCLGDLV' A
#
# COMPACT_ATOMS: atom_id res chain seq x y z
N MET A 1 14.72 -6.79 5.37
CA MET A 1 13.64 -7.12 4.41
C MET A 1 12.31 -6.74 5.04
N ARG A 2 11.53 -5.85 4.41
CA ARG A 2 10.27 -5.33 4.94
C ARG A 2 9.17 -5.46 3.89
N PHE A 3 7.98 -5.86 4.32
CA PHE A 3 6.80 -6.00 3.48
C PHE A 3 5.77 -4.95 3.88
N ALA A 4 5.28 -4.20 2.89
CA ALA A 4 4.08 -3.40 3.02
C ALA A 4 2.88 -4.28 2.63
N ILE A 5 1.94 -4.46 3.54
CA ILE A 5 0.71 -5.23 3.33
C ILE A 5 -0.46 -4.29 3.58
N PHE A 6 -1.31 -4.11 2.58
CA PHE A 6 -2.52 -3.27 2.63
C PHE A 6 -3.64 -3.97 1.85
N SER A 7 -4.89 -3.60 2.11
CA SER A 7 -6.08 -4.24 1.54
C SER A 7 -7.18 -3.22 1.29
N ASP A 8 -8.10 -3.55 0.39
CA ASP A 8 -9.40 -2.87 0.22
C ASP A 8 -9.28 -1.36 0.00
N LEU A 9 -8.55 -1.00 -1.06
CA LEU A 9 -8.31 0.40 -1.45
C LEU A 9 -9.55 1.04 -2.10
N HIS A 10 -10.47 0.27 -2.67
CA HIS A 10 -11.76 0.75 -3.21
C HIS A 10 -11.66 2.00 -4.12
N ALA A 11 -10.75 1.98 -5.10
CA ALA A 11 -10.42 3.10 -6.01
C ALA A 11 -10.09 4.43 -5.31
N ASN A 12 -9.78 4.39 -4.01
CA ASN A 12 -9.42 5.58 -3.27
C ASN A 12 -7.97 5.95 -3.58
N LEU A 13 -7.81 6.89 -4.53
CA LEU A 13 -6.51 7.36 -4.96
C LEU A 13 -5.71 7.99 -3.82
N GLU A 14 -6.34 8.83 -2.99
CA GLU A 14 -5.68 9.51 -1.87
C GLU A 14 -5.15 8.49 -0.85
N ALA A 15 -5.97 7.49 -0.49
CA ALA A 15 -5.53 6.42 0.40
C ALA A 15 -4.38 5.61 -0.21
N THR A 16 -4.45 5.32 -1.51
CA THR A 16 -3.41 4.60 -2.24
C THR A 16 -2.08 5.36 -2.23
N GLU A 17 -2.10 6.65 -2.53
CA GLU A 17 -0.91 7.51 -2.50
C GLU A 17 -0.31 7.59 -1.09
N ALA A 18 -1.16 7.76 -0.07
CA ALA A 18 -0.74 7.83 1.32
C ALA A 18 -0.05 6.54 1.79
N VAL A 19 -0.63 5.37 1.52
CA VAL A 19 -0.04 4.10 1.98
C VAL A 19 1.23 3.74 1.23
N LEU A 20 1.35 4.12 -0.05
CA LEU A 20 2.57 3.90 -0.83
C LEU A 20 3.70 4.83 -0.36
N ALA A 21 3.41 6.10 -0.09
CA ALA A 21 4.38 7.03 0.48
C ALA A 21 4.90 6.54 1.84
N ASP A 22 3.98 6.16 2.72
CA ASP A 22 4.30 5.62 4.06
C ASP A 22 5.17 4.36 4.00
N ALA A 23 4.88 3.47 3.05
CA ALA A 23 5.67 2.26 2.82
C ALA A 23 7.07 2.56 2.28
N HIS A 24 7.22 3.55 1.40
CA HIS A 24 8.52 4.00 0.92
C HIS A 24 9.37 4.61 2.04
N GLU A 25 8.79 5.46 2.89
CA GLU A 25 9.48 6.04 4.05
C GLU A 25 9.98 5.00 5.06
N LYS A 26 9.34 3.83 5.10
CA LYS A 26 9.70 2.70 5.96
C LYS A 26 10.69 1.73 5.34
N ASP A 27 11.25 2.04 4.17
CA ASP A 27 12.13 1.14 3.40
C ASP A 27 11.49 -0.24 3.13
N CYS A 28 10.19 -0.28 2.84
CA CYS A 28 9.53 -1.50 2.40
C CYS A 28 10.02 -1.88 1.01
N THR A 29 10.46 -3.12 0.85
CA THR A 29 11.02 -3.63 -0.41
C THR A 29 10.08 -4.55 -1.17
N HIS A 30 8.95 -4.91 -0.57
CA HIS A 30 7.93 -5.78 -1.13
C HIS A 30 6.56 -5.25 -0.78
N PHE A 31 5.64 -5.25 -1.74
CA PHE A 31 4.30 -4.70 -1.62
C PHE A 31 3.28 -5.79 -1.92
N VAL A 32 2.32 -5.97 -1.01
CA VAL A 32 1.23 -6.92 -1.16
C VAL A 32 -0.07 -6.14 -0.97
N CYS A 33 -0.80 -5.96 -2.07
CA CYS A 33 -2.19 -5.53 -2.04
C CYS A 33 -3.07 -6.76 -1.93
N LEU A 34 -3.81 -6.86 -0.84
CA LEU A 34 -4.90 -7.80 -0.66
C LEU A 34 -6.22 -7.13 -1.04
N GLY A 35 -7.30 -7.91 -1.06
CA GLY A 35 -8.66 -7.39 -1.20
C GLY A 35 -8.89 -6.59 -2.48
N ASP A 36 -9.85 -5.66 -2.40
CA ASP A 36 -10.36 -4.93 -3.55
C ASP A 36 -9.52 -3.68 -3.88
N LEU A 37 -8.79 -3.74 -4.99
CA LEU A 37 -8.13 -2.55 -5.57
C LEU A 37 -9.14 -1.62 -6.30
N VAL A 38 -10.26 -2.22 -6.73
CA VAL A 38 -11.27 -1.66 -7.67
C VAL A 38 -11.86 -0.35 -7.24
#